data_AF-A0AAE3IE96-F1
#
_entry.id   AF-A0AAE3IE96-F1
#
_cell.length_a   1.000
_cell.length_b   1.000
_cell.length_c   1.000
_cell.angle_alpha   90.00
_cell.angle_beta   90.00
_cell.angle_gamma   90.00
#
_symmetry.space_group_name_H-M   'P 1'
#
loop_
_entity.id
_entity.type
_entity.pdbx_description
1 polymer ?
#
loop_
_entity_poly.entity_id
_entity_poly.type
_entity_poly.pdbx_seq_one_letter_code
_entity_poly.pdbx_strand_id
1 'polypeptide(L)'
;MIKFANIGDFKVAQNFGYLKTPVVLENGMAVTYDLKTKAVALPTATTAKQTGLAVVMNRIDKPETLTPNDYRIEVGEFPRIFTLASLAGHLFDMDDAVVTTAYNTLAVGDKLVVGTDGKWAKSADVSDYAEYLEIVEKTSFGGNGLRVVVHA
;
A
#
# COMPACT_ATOMS: atom_id res chain seq x y z
N MET A 1 7.15 1.73 3.55
CA MET A 1 7.80 0.81 2.59
C MET A 1 7.08 -0.52 2.54
N ILE A 2 7.24 -1.25 1.43
CA ILE A 2 6.81 -2.65 1.31
C ILE A 2 7.87 -3.53 0.64
N LYS A 3 7.76 -4.85 0.80
CA LYS A 3 8.43 -5.86 -0.02
C LYS A 3 7.51 -7.07 -0.21
N PHE A 4 7.61 -7.74 -1.36
CA PHE A 4 6.92 -9.01 -1.57
C PHE A 4 7.50 -10.09 -0.67
N ALA A 5 6.64 -10.94 -0.10
CA ALA A 5 7.07 -12.03 0.77
C ALA A 5 7.77 -13.12 -0.03
N ASN A 6 7.26 -13.44 -1.22
CA ASN A 6 7.79 -14.46 -2.11
C ASN A 6 7.96 -13.95 -3.54
N ILE A 7 8.85 -14.61 -4.31
CA ILE A 7 9.02 -14.31 -5.74
C ILE A 7 7.74 -14.58 -6.55
N GLY A 8 6.90 -15.53 -6.10
CA GLY A 8 5.61 -15.82 -6.74
C GLY A 8 4.65 -14.64 -6.69
N ASP A 9 4.63 -13.91 -5.57
CA ASP A 9 3.76 -12.75 -5.36
C ASP A 9 4.11 -11.61 -6.34
N PHE A 10 5.40 -11.44 -6.67
CA PHE A 10 5.83 -10.46 -7.65
C PHE A 10 5.46 -10.83 -9.10
N LYS A 11 5.36 -12.13 -9.43
CA LYS A 11 5.08 -12.57 -10.81
C LYS A 11 3.65 -12.27 -11.26
N VAL A 12 2.72 -12.22 -10.31
CA VAL A 12 1.31 -11.90 -10.56
C VAL A 12 1.02 -10.41 -10.48
N ALA A 13 1.91 -9.65 -9.85
CA ALA A 13 1.71 -8.23 -9.58
C ALA A 13 1.59 -7.40 -10.86
N GLN A 14 0.50 -6.65 -10.98
CA GLN A 14 0.24 -5.77 -12.10
C GLN A 14 0.60 -4.32 -11.76
N ASN A 15 1.40 -3.69 -12.61
CA ASN A 15 1.82 -2.29 -12.48
C ASN A 15 1.50 -1.47 -13.74
N PHE A 16 1.10 -0.21 -13.53
CA PHE A 16 0.89 0.78 -14.58
C PHE A 16 1.89 1.94 -14.43
N GLY A 17 3.14 1.71 -14.85
CA GLY A 17 4.25 2.65 -14.64
C GLY A 17 4.19 3.97 -15.43
N TYR A 18 3.11 4.24 -16.15
CA TYR A 18 2.91 5.48 -16.91
C TYR A 18 1.94 6.46 -16.25
N LEU A 19 1.36 6.10 -15.10
CA LEU A 19 0.46 6.96 -14.35
C LEU A 19 1.25 8.02 -13.58
N LYS A 20 0.67 9.21 -13.43
CA LYS A 20 1.29 10.32 -12.66
C LYS A 20 0.56 10.59 -11.36
N THR A 21 1.29 11.01 -10.34
CA THR A 21 0.70 11.44 -9.06
C THR A 21 0.50 12.96 -9.00
N PRO A 22 -0.67 13.47 -8.57
CA PRO A 22 -0.90 14.88 -8.30
C PRO A 22 -0.47 15.31 -6.89
N VAL A 23 -0.04 14.37 -6.06
CA VAL A 23 0.36 14.59 -4.66
C VAL A 23 1.67 13.88 -4.36
N VAL A 24 2.35 14.29 -3.29
CA VAL A 24 3.50 13.56 -2.77
C VAL A 24 3.03 12.22 -2.21
N LEU A 25 3.72 11.13 -2.57
CA LEU A 25 3.44 9.78 -2.10
C LEU A 25 4.65 9.13 -1.43
N GLU A 26 4.36 8.17 -0.56
CA GLU A 26 5.31 7.33 0.16
C GLU A 26 5.11 5.87 -0.23
N ASN A 27 6.19 5.09 -0.19
CA ASN A 27 6.08 3.64 -0.40
C ASN A 27 5.21 3.00 0.69
N GLY A 28 4.25 2.18 0.27
CA GLY A 28 3.28 1.50 1.13
C GLY A 28 1.95 2.22 1.29
N MET A 29 1.82 3.47 0.81
CA MET A 29 0.52 4.11 0.67
C MET A 29 -0.32 3.36 -0.38
N ALA A 30 -1.64 3.39 -0.21
CA ALA A 30 -2.59 2.98 -1.21
C ALA A 30 -3.15 4.17 -1.97
N VAL A 31 -3.38 3.96 -3.26
CA VAL A 31 -3.92 4.94 -4.21
C VAL A 31 -4.99 4.29 -5.07
N THR A 32 -5.88 5.11 -5.62
CA THR A 32 -6.69 4.72 -6.77
C THR A 32 -5.92 4.99 -8.06
N TYR A 33 -6.29 4.32 -9.15
CA TYR A 33 -5.69 4.52 -10.46
C TYR A 33 -6.73 4.64 -11.56
N ASP A 34 -6.50 5.56 -12.50
CA ASP A 34 -7.34 5.76 -13.67
C ASP A 34 -6.47 5.71 -14.95
N LEU A 35 -6.70 4.67 -15.75
CA LEU A 35 -5.97 4.42 -16.99
C LEU A 35 -6.34 5.38 -18.12
N LYS A 36 -7.53 5.99 -18.05
CA LYS A 36 -8.03 6.95 -19.05
C LYS A 36 -7.40 8.32 -18.84
N THR A 37 -7.41 8.80 -17.60
CA THR A 37 -6.78 10.10 -17.24
C THR A 37 -5.27 9.98 -17.01
N LYS A 38 -4.75 8.74 -16.93
CA LYS A 38 -3.33 8.42 -16.69
C LYS A 38 -2.82 8.99 -15.37
N ALA A 39 -3.65 8.94 -14.34
CA ALA A 39 -3.36 9.49 -13.03
C ALA A 39 -3.60 8.45 -11.93
N VAL A 40 -2.86 8.61 -10.84
CA VAL A 40 -3.25 8.06 -9.53
C VAL A 40 -3.89 9.16 -8.68
N ALA A 41 -4.64 8.78 -7.66
CA ALA A 41 -5.14 9.71 -6.66
C ALA A 41 -5.18 9.07 -5.27
N LEU A 42 -5.16 9.90 -4.23
CA LEU A 42 -5.50 9.40 -2.90
C LEU A 42 -6.97 8.95 -2.89
N PRO A 43 -7.30 7.89 -2.12
CA PRO A 43 -8.68 7.46 -2.00
C PRO A 43 -9.57 8.55 -1.40
N THR A 44 -10.84 8.55 -1.79
CA THR A 44 -11.92 9.23 -1.08
C THR A 44 -12.61 8.24 -0.16
N ALA A 45 -13.48 8.72 0.75
CA ALA A 45 -14.28 7.83 1.60
C ALA A 45 -15.12 6.82 0.79
N THR A 46 -15.50 7.18 -0.44
CA THR A 46 -16.22 6.30 -1.36
C THR A 46 -15.29 5.32 -2.05
N THR A 47 -14.20 5.80 -2.67
CA THR A 47 -13.33 4.92 -3.46
C THR A 47 -12.47 4.00 -2.59
N ALA A 48 -12.24 4.34 -1.32
CA ALA A 48 -11.58 3.46 -0.35
C ALA A 48 -12.34 2.15 -0.11
N LYS A 49 -13.65 2.13 -0.39
CA LYS A 49 -14.53 0.97 -0.23
C LYS A 49 -14.75 0.18 -1.51
N GLN A 50 -14.27 0.69 -2.64
CA GLN A 50 -14.46 0.11 -3.97
C GLN A 50 -13.22 -0.66 -4.42
N THR A 51 -13.38 -1.46 -5.47
CA THR A 51 -12.25 -2.05 -6.19
C THR A 51 -11.45 -0.97 -6.92
N GLY A 52 -10.16 -1.25 -7.18
CA GLY A 52 -9.30 -0.37 -7.96
C GLY A 52 -8.29 0.38 -7.11
N LEU A 53 -7.93 -0.18 -5.96
CA LEU A 53 -6.82 0.24 -5.15
C LEU A 53 -5.51 -0.42 -5.63
N ALA A 54 -4.41 0.29 -5.41
CA ALA A 54 -3.08 -0.20 -5.64
C ALA A 54 -2.14 0.29 -4.55
N VAL A 55 -1.14 -0.52 -4.18
CA VAL A 55 -0.11 -0.14 -3.23
C VAL A 55 1.11 0.45 -3.96
N VAL A 56 1.66 1.53 -3.42
CA VAL A 56 2.82 2.23 -3.98
C VAL A 56 4.12 1.54 -3.56
N MET A 57 4.99 1.25 -4.52
CA MET A 57 6.31 0.64 -4.27
C MET A 57 7.33 1.04 -5.36
N ASN A 58 7.95 2.19 -5.17
CA ASN A 58 9.09 2.64 -5.97
C ASN A 58 10.40 2.03 -5.49
N ARG A 59 11.34 1.88 -6.43
CA ARG A 59 12.73 1.63 -6.08
C ARG A 59 13.25 2.87 -5.35
N ILE A 60 13.80 2.65 -4.17
CA ILE A 60 14.43 3.69 -3.38
C ILE A 60 15.81 3.92 -3.97
N ASP A 61 15.91 4.89 -4.87
CA ASP A 61 17.17 5.36 -5.45
C ASP A 61 17.50 6.72 -4.81
N LYS A 62 17.97 6.66 -3.56
CA LYS A 62 18.24 7.83 -2.71
C LYS A 62 19.74 7.96 -2.46
N PRO A 63 20.25 9.18 -2.23
CA PRO A 63 21.58 9.37 -1.64
C PRO A 63 21.73 8.56 -0.34
N GLU A 64 22.89 7.94 -0.13
CA GLU A 64 23.16 7.05 1.02
C GLU A 64 23.01 7.74 2.40
N THR A 65 22.85 9.07 2.43
CA THR A 65 22.66 9.88 3.63
C THR A 65 21.22 9.94 4.15
N LEU A 66 20.22 9.57 3.34
CA LEU A 66 18.81 9.57 3.76
C LEU A 66 18.41 8.18 4.25
N THR A 67 17.39 8.05 5.10
CA THR A 67 16.81 6.74 5.43
C THR A 67 15.87 6.28 4.32
N PRO A 68 15.63 4.96 4.14
CA PRO A 68 14.67 4.48 3.14
C PRO A 68 13.25 5.04 3.28
N ASN A 69 12.84 5.36 4.51
CA ASN A 69 11.55 5.97 4.79
C ASN A 69 11.48 7.46 4.45
N ASP A 70 12.59 8.12 4.10
CA ASP A 70 12.60 9.52 3.66
C ASP A 70 12.36 9.66 2.16
N TYR A 71 12.35 8.56 1.40
CA TYR A 71 12.06 8.60 -0.02
C TYR A 71 10.60 9.00 -0.26
N ARG A 72 10.42 9.99 -1.13
CA ARG A 72 9.11 10.50 -1.56
C ARG A 72 9.04 10.43 -3.08
N ILE A 73 7.83 10.21 -3.58
CA ILE A 73 7.49 10.32 -4.98
C ILE A 73 6.81 11.67 -5.13
N GLU A 74 7.47 12.59 -5.83
CA GLU A 74 7.06 13.99 -5.90
C GLU A 74 5.88 14.19 -6.86
N VAL A 75 5.24 15.36 -6.74
CA VAL A 75 4.13 15.74 -7.63
C VAL A 75 4.59 15.71 -9.10
N GLY A 76 3.81 15.05 -9.94
CA GLY A 76 4.07 14.89 -11.37
C GLY A 76 4.96 13.69 -11.73
N GLU A 77 5.53 13.01 -10.73
CA GLU A 77 6.32 11.79 -10.94
C GLU A 77 5.43 10.56 -11.18
N PHE A 78 6.10 9.46 -11.54
CA PHE A 78 5.48 8.19 -11.93
C PHE A 78 5.61 7.16 -10.79
N PRO A 79 4.60 7.02 -9.91
CA PRO A 79 4.62 5.96 -8.92
C PRO A 79 4.51 4.60 -9.61
N ARG A 80 5.39 3.68 -9.21
CA ARG A 80 5.21 2.25 -9.42
C ARG A 80 4.17 1.77 -8.42
N ILE A 81 3.09 1.22 -8.94
CA ILE A 81 1.97 0.73 -8.15
C ILE A 81 1.76 -0.76 -8.41
N PHE A 82 1.21 -1.46 -7.45
CA PHE A 82 0.77 -2.85 -7.62
C PHE A 82 -0.70 -2.96 -7.24
N THR A 83 -1.56 -3.36 -8.18
CA THR A 83 -3.01 -3.40 -7.94
C THR A 83 -3.34 -4.45 -6.90
N LEU A 84 -4.24 -4.15 -5.97
CA LEU A 84 -4.65 -5.11 -4.94
C LEU A 84 -5.36 -6.32 -5.55
N ALA A 85 -6.20 -6.10 -6.56
CA ALA A 85 -6.78 -7.17 -7.38
C ALA A 85 -5.74 -8.16 -7.93
N SER A 86 -4.56 -7.70 -8.39
CA SER A 86 -3.50 -8.61 -8.89
C SER A 86 -2.77 -9.37 -7.77
N LEU A 87 -2.89 -8.88 -6.53
CA LEU A 87 -2.26 -9.41 -5.34
C LEU A 87 -3.24 -10.18 -4.46
N ALA A 88 -4.48 -10.41 -4.88
CA ALA A 88 -5.49 -11.13 -4.09
C ALA A 88 -4.95 -12.49 -3.61
N GLY A 89 -5.01 -12.72 -2.30
CA GLY A 89 -4.48 -13.93 -1.65
C GLY A 89 -2.95 -14.00 -1.51
N HIS A 90 -2.22 -13.01 -2.03
CA HIS A 90 -0.76 -12.92 -1.93
C HIS A 90 -0.31 -12.07 -0.74
N LEU A 91 0.95 -12.28 -0.36
CA LEU A 91 1.55 -11.73 0.85
C LEU A 91 2.59 -10.65 0.52
N PHE A 92 2.58 -9.58 1.30
CA PHE A 92 3.69 -8.64 1.34
C PHE A 92 3.97 -8.18 2.77
N ASP A 93 5.21 -7.76 3.01
CA ASP A 93 5.60 -7.11 4.26
C ASP A 93 5.54 -5.59 4.06
N MET A 94 5.00 -4.87 5.05
CA MET A 94 4.93 -3.41 5.10
C MET A 94 5.41 -2.91 6.46
N ASP A 95 6.00 -1.71 6.52
CA ASP A 95 6.28 -1.06 7.81
C ASP A 95 5.10 -0.23 8.31
N ASP A 96 5.13 0.10 9.61
CA ASP A 96 4.08 0.82 10.31
C ASP A 96 3.99 2.32 10.00
N ALA A 97 4.95 2.93 9.26
CA ALA A 97 4.91 4.37 8.98
C ALA A 97 3.72 4.77 8.08
N VAL A 98 3.23 3.82 7.29
CA VAL A 98 2.02 3.95 6.45
C VAL A 98 0.76 3.42 7.13
N VAL A 99 0.82 3.14 8.44
CA VAL A 99 -0.33 2.68 9.25
C VAL A 99 -0.63 3.75 10.31
N THR A 100 -1.88 4.21 10.38
CA THR A 100 -2.30 5.26 11.34
C THR A 100 -2.66 4.68 12.70
N THR A 101 -3.12 3.42 12.74
CA THR A 101 -3.37 2.71 14.00
C THR A 101 -2.06 2.38 14.69
N ALA A 102 -1.96 2.69 15.99
CA ALA A 102 -0.74 2.48 16.76
C ALA A 102 -0.30 1.00 16.73
N TYR A 103 0.96 0.76 16.33
CA TYR A 103 1.50 -0.58 16.08
C TYR A 103 1.37 -1.56 17.28
N ASN A 104 1.48 -1.05 18.50
CA ASN A 104 1.33 -1.84 19.72
C ASN A 104 -0.11 -2.35 19.95
N THR A 105 -1.11 -1.76 19.30
CA THR A 105 -2.53 -2.17 19.37
C THR A 105 -2.95 -3.13 18.25
N LEU A 106 -2.10 -3.31 17.24
CA LEU A 106 -2.32 -4.23 16.14
C LEU A 106 -2.01 -5.67 16.58
N ALA A 107 -2.76 -6.63 16.06
CA ALA A 107 -2.59 -8.06 16.27
C ALA A 107 -2.76 -8.84 14.97
N VAL A 108 -2.31 -10.11 14.96
CA VAL A 108 -2.62 -11.04 13.88
C VAL A 108 -4.14 -11.24 13.78
N GLY A 109 -4.67 -11.25 12.57
CA GLY A 109 -6.11 -11.27 12.25
C GLY A 109 -6.77 -9.90 12.21
N ASP A 110 -6.08 -8.83 12.60
CA ASP A 110 -6.60 -7.47 12.42
C ASP A 110 -6.66 -7.10 10.94
N LYS A 111 -7.74 -6.41 10.58
CA LYS A 111 -8.01 -5.97 9.22
C LYS A 111 -7.65 -4.51 9.06
N LEU A 112 -6.97 -4.17 7.97
CA LEU A 112 -6.57 -2.81 7.64
C LEU A 112 -7.29 -2.34 6.38
N VAL A 113 -7.90 -1.16 6.48
CA VAL A 113 -8.56 -0.46 5.37
C VAL A 113 -7.82 0.82 5.05
N VAL A 114 -7.92 1.27 3.81
CA VAL A 114 -7.27 2.51 3.39
C VAL A 114 -8.08 3.74 3.82
N GLY A 115 -7.39 4.75 4.33
CA GLY A 115 -7.92 6.08 4.63
C GLY A 115 -7.82 7.03 3.43
N THR A 116 -8.38 8.23 3.57
CA THR A 116 -8.32 9.26 2.52
C THR A 116 -6.94 9.89 2.37
N ASP A 117 -6.05 9.64 3.33
CA ASP A 117 -4.64 10.00 3.29
C ASP A 117 -3.80 8.91 2.62
N GLY A 118 -4.41 7.84 2.09
CA GLY A 118 -3.70 6.70 1.49
C GLY A 118 -2.98 5.81 2.49
N LYS A 119 -3.11 6.07 3.81
CA LYS A 119 -2.56 5.22 4.86
C LYS A 119 -3.56 4.17 5.29
N TRP A 120 -3.07 3.16 5.99
CA TRP A 120 -3.87 2.03 6.45
C TRP A 120 -4.31 2.21 7.90
N ALA A 121 -5.54 1.82 8.22
CA ALA A 121 -6.08 1.88 9.56
C ALA A 121 -6.78 0.57 9.91
N LYS A 122 -6.66 0.13 11.16
CA LYS A 122 -7.44 -1.01 11.66
C LYS A 122 -8.92 -0.71 11.55
N SER A 123 -9.67 -1.66 11.00
CA SER A 123 -11.14 -1.64 11.01
C SER A 123 -11.70 -2.90 11.66
N ALA A 124 -12.72 -2.73 12.49
CA ALA A 124 -13.47 -3.84 13.07
C ALA A 124 -14.47 -4.46 12.07
N ASP A 125 -14.93 -3.66 11.10
CA ASP A 125 -15.87 -4.06 10.07
C ASP A 125 -15.31 -3.70 8.69
N VAL A 126 -15.30 -4.69 7.79
CA VAL A 126 -14.86 -4.55 6.40
C VAL A 126 -15.93 -5.02 5.43
N SER A 127 -17.17 -5.23 5.90
CA SER A 127 -18.27 -5.77 5.10
C SER A 127 -18.61 -4.91 3.88
N ASP A 128 -18.29 -3.62 3.93
CA ASP A 128 -18.47 -2.65 2.84
C ASP A 128 -17.17 -2.31 2.10
N TYR A 129 -16.06 -2.96 2.40
CA TYR A 129 -14.78 -2.77 1.70
C TYR A 129 -14.55 -3.92 0.72
N ALA A 130 -14.51 -3.59 -0.58
CA ALA A 130 -14.19 -4.56 -1.61
C ALA A 130 -12.74 -5.06 -1.51
N GLU A 131 -11.81 -4.18 -1.12
CA GLU A 131 -10.39 -4.50 -1.00
C GLU A 131 -9.85 -4.07 0.38
N TYR A 132 -9.14 -4.95 1.08
CA TYR A 132 -8.53 -4.69 2.39
C TYR A 132 -7.33 -5.63 2.65
N LEU A 133 -6.63 -5.40 3.75
CA LEU A 133 -5.50 -6.23 4.18
C LEU A 133 -5.83 -6.94 5.48
N GLU A 134 -5.34 -8.15 5.67
CA GLU A 134 -5.36 -8.84 6.98
C GLU A 134 -3.93 -9.09 7.45
N ILE A 135 -3.64 -8.75 8.70
CA ILE A 135 -2.32 -8.98 9.31
C ILE A 135 -2.18 -10.47 9.62
N VAL A 136 -1.16 -11.12 9.04
CA VAL A 136 -0.87 -12.54 9.29
C VAL A 136 0.32 -12.74 10.23
N GLU A 137 1.23 -11.76 10.32
CA GLU A 137 2.44 -11.86 11.14
C GLU A 137 2.96 -10.46 11.52
N LYS A 138 3.53 -10.31 12.71
CA LYS A 138 4.37 -9.14 13.05
C LYS A 138 5.82 -9.45 12.69
N THR A 139 6.47 -8.55 11.99
CA THR A 139 7.84 -8.72 11.50
C THR A 139 8.73 -7.56 11.97
N SER A 140 10.03 -7.67 11.73
CA SER A 140 11.00 -6.59 11.97
C SER A 140 11.29 -5.74 10.73
N PHE A 141 10.49 -5.90 9.65
CA PHE A 141 10.69 -5.15 8.42
C PHE A 141 10.50 -3.64 8.66
N GLY A 142 11.51 -2.83 8.31
CA GLY A 142 11.48 -1.39 8.55
C GLY A 142 11.50 -1.00 10.04
N GLY A 143 11.85 -1.91 10.95
CA GLY A 143 11.76 -1.73 12.40
C GLY A 143 10.50 -2.40 12.95
N ASN A 144 9.34 -1.78 12.74
CA ASN A 144 8.04 -2.34 13.07
C ASN A 144 7.32 -2.76 11.79
N GLY A 145 7.31 -4.07 11.51
CA GLY A 145 6.77 -4.61 10.28
C GLY A 145 5.49 -5.42 10.49
N LEU A 146 4.68 -5.48 9.45
CA LEU A 146 3.47 -6.30 9.35
C LEU A 146 3.56 -7.10 8.06
N ARG A 147 3.39 -8.41 8.15
CA ARG A 147 3.07 -9.23 6.99
C ARG A 147 1.57 -9.25 6.83
N VAL A 148 1.10 -8.95 5.62
CA VAL A 148 -0.32 -8.88 5.32
C VAL A 148 -0.66 -9.75 4.13
N VAL A 149 -1.88 -10.29 4.14
CA VAL A 149 -2.51 -10.90 2.96
C VAL A 149 -3.54 -9.92 2.39
N VAL A 150 -3.63 -9.87 1.06
CA VAL A 150 -4.58 -9.00 0.34
C VAL A 150 -5.90 -9.73 0.15
N HIS A 151 -7.00 -9.05 0.47
CA HIS A 151 -8.36 -9.42 0.12
C HIS A 151 -8.86 -8.43 -0.93
N ALA A 152 -9.26 -8.94 -2.09
CA ALA A 152 -9.75 -8.18 -3.24
C ALA A 152 -10.67 -9.04 -4.12
#